data_AF-A0A9D1ZCT7-F1
#
_entry.id   AF-A0A9D1ZCT7-F1
#
_cell.length_a   1.000
_cell.length_b   1.000
_cell.length_c   1.000
_cell.angle_alpha   90.00
_cell.angle_beta   90.00
_cell.angle_gamma   90.00
#
_symmetry.space_group_name_H-M   'P 1'
#
loop_
_entity.id
_entity.type
_entity.pdbx_description
1 polymer ?
#
loop_
_entity_poly.entity_id
_entity_poly.type
_entity_poly.pdbx_seq_one_letter_code
_entity_poly.pdbx_strand_id
1 'polypeptide(L)' 'VDTDHRSLDMVTLKAEVNPDFAFDSVAAVERLQKEISARLKTALSVGVKVKLVEPKTIARSEGKAKRIVDLRKGIK' A
#
# COMPACT_ATOMS: atom_id res chain seq x y z
N VAL A 1 -24.21 21.23 -13.17
CA VAL A 1 -23.84 20.41 -12.00
C VAL A 1 -22.32 20.36 -11.92
N ASP A 2 -21.71 21.42 -11.39
CA ASP A 2 -20.27 21.47 -11.18
C ASP A 2 -19.90 20.43 -10.13
N THR A 3 -19.23 19.37 -10.57
CA THR A 3 -18.69 18.36 -9.67
C THR A 3 -17.39 18.93 -9.11
N ASP A 4 -17.53 19.62 -7.99
CA ASP A 4 -16.45 20.09 -7.13
C ASP A 4 -15.35 19.01 -7.08
N HIS A 5 -14.18 19.30 -7.67
CA HIS A 5 -13.01 18.43 -7.74
C HIS A 5 -12.40 18.27 -6.32
N ARG A 6 -13.14 17.66 -5.40
CA ARG A 6 -12.60 17.15 -4.14
C ARG A 6 -11.64 16.03 -4.52
N SER A 7 -10.35 16.27 -4.37
CA SER A 7 -9.32 15.28 -4.67
C SER A 7 -9.67 13.99 -3.93
N LEU A 8 -9.90 12.90 -4.67
CA LEU A 8 -10.16 11.60 -4.10
C LEU A 8 -9.00 11.21 -3.17
N ASP A 9 -9.34 10.74 -1.96
CA ASP A 9 -8.34 10.23 -1.03
C ASP A 9 -7.58 9.04 -1.65
N MET A 10 -6.25 9.06 -1.49
CA MET A 10 -5.38 8.00 -2.00
C MET A 10 -4.75 7.23 -0.84
N VAL A 11 -4.90 5.91 -0.84
CA VAL A 11 -4.26 5.02 0.13
C VAL A 11 -3.13 4.24 -0.55
N THR A 12 -1.94 4.24 0.07
CA THR A 12 -0.82 3.41 -0.36
C THR A 12 -0.50 2.36 0.70
N LEU A 13 -0.55 1.09 0.33
CA LEU A 13 -0.04 -0.02 1.13
C LEU A 13 1.43 -0.25 0.78
N LYS A 14 2.31 -0.21 1.78
CA LYS A 14 3.68 -0.75 1.67
C LYS A 14 3.72 -2.11 2.36
N ALA A 15 4.17 -3.14 1.65
CA ALA A 15 4.29 -4.49 2.18
C ALA A 15 5.69 -5.05 1.91
N GLU A 16 6.33 -5.58 2.96
CA GLU A 16 7.57 -6.34 2.82
C GLU A 16 7.26 -7.70 2.19
N VAL A 17 8.10 -8.14 1.26
CA VAL A 17 8.06 -9.51 0.74
C VAL A 17 8.85 -10.45 1.65
N ASN A 18 8.62 -11.76 1.50
CA ASN A 18 9.48 -12.75 2.14
C ASN A 18 10.90 -12.74 1.52
N PRO A 19 11.95 -13.11 2.28
CA PRO A 19 13.32 -13.17 1.76
C PRO A 19 13.49 -14.04 0.51
N ASP A 20 12.70 -15.10 0.39
CA ASP A 20 12.78 -16.04 -0.74
C ASP A 20 11.98 -15.59 -1.97
N PHE A 21 11.33 -14.42 -1.90
CA PHE A 21 10.60 -13.86 -3.03
C PHE A 21 11.58 -13.27 -4.06
N ALA A 22 11.38 -13.60 -5.34
CA ALA A 22 12.16 -13.08 -6.45
C ALA A 22 11.87 -11.59 -6.71
N PHE A 23 12.40 -10.71 -5.84
CA PHE A 23 12.15 -9.27 -5.88
C PHE A 23 12.72 -8.60 -7.14
N ASP A 24 13.81 -9.13 -7.70
CA ASP A 24 14.41 -8.64 -8.94
C ASP A 24 13.58 -8.94 -10.19
N SER A 25 12.60 -9.84 -10.10
CA SER A 25 11.69 -10.14 -11.20
C SER A 25 10.54 -9.14 -11.23
N VAL A 26 10.61 -8.18 -12.17
CA VAL A 26 9.54 -7.20 -12.41
C VAL A 26 8.19 -7.88 -12.63
N ALA A 27 8.16 -8.97 -13.39
CA ALA A 27 6.93 -9.72 -13.65
C ALA A 27 6.33 -10.34 -12.37
N ALA A 28 7.16 -10.89 -11.48
CA ALA A 28 6.71 -11.45 -10.20
C ALA A 28 6.17 -10.35 -9.28
N VAL A 29 6.88 -9.21 -9.19
CA VAL A 29 6.48 -8.03 -8.41
C VAL A 29 5.14 -7.50 -8.90
N GLU A 30 4.97 -7.28 -10.20
CA GLU A 30 3.71 -6.77 -10.77
C GLU A 30 2.54 -7.72 -10.54
N ARG A 31 2.76 -9.03 -10.69
CA ARG A 31 1.74 -10.04 -10.46
C ARG A 31 1.24 -9.99 -9.01
N LEU A 32 2.16 -9.97 -8.04
CA LEU A 32 1.80 -9.93 -6.63
C LEU A 32 1.13 -8.60 -6.24
N GLN A 33 1.60 -7.46 -6.78
CA GLN A 33 0.94 -6.17 -6.58
C GLN A 33 -0.51 -6.17 -7.09
N LYS A 34 -0.74 -6.69 -8.30
CA LYS A 34 -2.09 -6.80 -8.89
C LYS A 34 -2.99 -7.72 -8.07
N GLU A 35 -2.46 -8.84 -7.61
CA GLU A 35 -3.20 -9.79 -6.78
C GLU A 35 -3.65 -9.16 -5.45
N ILE A 36 -2.72 -8.53 -4.72
CA ILE A 36 -3.04 -7.85 -3.46
C ILE A 36 -4.03 -6.71 -3.70
N SER A 37 -3.81 -5.90 -4.73
CA SER A 37 -4.71 -4.78 -5.06
C SER A 37 -6.12 -5.26 -5.40
N ALA A 38 -6.26 -6.36 -6.14
CA ALA A 38 -7.55 -6.95 -6.49
C ALA A 38 -8.26 -7.48 -5.24
N ARG A 39 -7.56 -8.22 -4.38
CA ARG A 39 -8.11 -8.73 -3.12
C ARG A 39 -8.57 -7.61 -2.19
N LEU A 40 -7.76 -6.55 -2.04
CA LEU A 40 -8.12 -5.38 -1.23
C LEU A 40 -9.33 -4.64 -1.81
N LYS A 41 -9.39 -4.47 -3.15
CA LYS A 41 -10.54 -3.86 -3.81
C LYS A 41 -11.82 -4.65 -3.55
N THR A 42 -11.77 -5.98 -3.63
CA THR A 42 -12.93 -6.84 -3.34
C THR A 42 -13.34 -6.76 -1.87
N ALA A 43 -12.37 -6.81 -0.95
CA ALA A 43 -12.65 -6.85 0.49
C ALA A 43 -13.11 -5.51 1.08
N LEU A 44 -12.57 -4.39 0.58
CA LEU A 44 -12.75 -3.06 1.17
C LEU A 44 -13.51 -2.09 0.25
N SER A 45 -13.80 -2.48 -0.99
CA SER A 45 -14.45 -1.63 -2.00
C SER A 45 -13.73 -0.32 -2.30
N VAL A 46 -12.43 -0.23 -2.00
CA VAL A 46 -11.58 0.95 -2.25
C VAL A 46 -10.35 0.60 -3.09
N GLY A 47 -9.91 1.54 -3.91
CA GLY A 47 -8.67 1.42 -4.67
C GLY A 47 -7.46 1.68 -3.77
N VAL A 48 -6.58 0.69 -3.62
CA VAL A 48 -5.34 0.81 -2.83
C VAL A 48 -4.12 0.65 -3.74
N LYS A 49 -3.21 1.61 -3.69
CA LYS A 49 -1.92 1.52 -4.40
C LYS A 49 -0.99 0.61 -3.59
N VAL A 50 -0.60 -0.53 -4.15
CA VAL A 50 0.31 -1.48 -3.47
C VAL A 50 1.75 -1.21 -3.91
N LYS A 51 2.66 -1.10 -2.94
CA LYS A 51 4.11 -1.05 -3.14
C LYS A 51 4.76 -2.18 -2.36
N LEU A 52 5.42 -3.08 -3.07
CA LEU A 52 6.26 -4.10 -2.46
C LEU A 52 7.63 -3.49 -2.14
N VAL A 53 8.15 -3.79 -0.96
CA VAL A 53 9.47 -3.37 -0.50
C VAL A 53 10.27 -4.59 -0.06
N GLU A 54 11.59 -4.45 -0.03
CA GLU A 54 12.48 -5.53 0.38
C GLU A 54 12.24 -5.94 1.85
N PRO A 55 12.55 -7.19 2.20
CA PRO A 55 12.45 -7.66 3.57
C PRO A 55 13.27 -6.78 4.54
N LYS A 56 12.73 -6.53 5.73
CA LYS A 56 13.39 -5.80 6.83
C LYS A 56 13.68 -4.32 6.53
N THR A 57 13.03 -3.70 5.54
CA THR A 57 13.16 -2.28 5.23
C THR A 57 12.20 -1.39 6.02
N ILE A 58 11.11 -1.94 6.56
CA ILE A 58 10.16 -1.21 7.40
C ILE A 58 10.64 -1.28 8.85
N ALA A 59 10.95 -0.10 9.40
CA ALA A 59 11.40 0.05 10.78
C ALA A 59 10.43 -0.63 11.77
N ARG A 60 11.01 -1.41 12.70
CA ARG A 60 10.26 -2.07 13.76
C ARG A 60 9.97 -1.06 14.88
N SER A 61 8.75 -1.06 15.40
CA SER A 61 8.40 -0.26 16.57
C SER A 61 8.89 -0.96 17.84
N GLU A 62 9.48 -0.22 18.77
CA GLU A 62 9.90 -0.75 20.09
C GLU A 62 8.71 -1.04 21.04
N GLY A 63 7.49 -0.68 20.64
CA GLY A 63 6.24 -0.96 21.36
C GLY A 63 5.12 -1.41 20.41
N LYS A 64 3.89 -0.90 20.60
CA LYS A 64 2.78 -1.20 19.69
C LYS A 64 3.12 -0.81 18.25
N ALA A 65 2.82 -1.71 17.32
CA ALA A 65 3.04 -1.50 15.89
C ALA A 65 2.27 -0.28 15.37
N LYS A 66 3.00 0.70 14.82
CA LYS A 66 2.43 1.82 14.07
C LYS A 66 2.53 1.52 12.56
N ARG A 67 1.40 1.16 11.93
CA ARG A 67 1.34 0.79 10.50
C ARG A 67 0.62 1.82 9.62
N ILE A 68 -0.09 2.76 10.23
CA ILE A 68 -0.84 3.80 9.54
C ILE A 68 -0.06 5.11 9.65
N VAL A 69 0.21 5.72 8.50
CA VAL A 69 0.81 7.05 8.40
C VAL A 69 -0.15 7.93 7.61
N ASP A 70 -0.75 8.91 8.27
CA ASP A 70 -1.61 9.89 7.60
C ASP A 70 -0.74 10.98 6.98
N LEU A 71 -0.86 11.16 5.67
CA LEU A 71 -0.12 12.14 4.89
C LEU A 71 -1.05 13.21 4.28
N ARG A 72 -2.32 13.23 4.67
CA ARG A 72 -3.28 14.25 4.19
C ARG A 72 -2.90 15.60 4.78
N LYS A 73 -2.77 16.63 3.93
CA LYS A 73 -2.47 18.00 4.37
C LYS A 73 -3.78 18.66 4.83
N GLY A 74 -3.81 19.22 6.04
CA GLY A 74 -4.83 20.19 6.44
C GLY A 74 -5.95 19.69 7.36
N ILE A 75 -5.86 18.48 7.91
CA ILE A 75 -6.79 18.02 8.96
C ILE A 75 -5.99 17.93 10.27
N LYS A 76 -6.04 19.00 11.06
CA LYS A 76 -5.69 18.98 12.49
C LYS A 76 -6.94 18.70 13.30
#